data_AF-A0A645HI27-F1
#
_entry.id   AF-A0A645HI27-F1
#
_cell.length_a   1.000
_cell.length_b   1.000
_cell.length_c   1.000
_cell.angle_alpha   90.00
_cell.angle_beta   90.00
_cell.angle_gamma   90.00
#
_symmetry.space_group_name_H-M   'P 1'
#
loop_
_entity.id
_entity.type
_entity.pdbx_description
1 polymer ?
#
loop_
_entity_poly.entity_id
_entity_poly.type
_entity_poly.pdbx_seq_one_letter_code
_entity_poly.pdbx_strand_id
1 'polypeptide(L)'
;MEPKFNSRFKDFLGSKGFSRDFIQEISSKLNLLNAKIKSDKNLGSGFLIGHSFFCNANSENERKWFDNIVKFEIKPLLEEYWFDDSEKVNHEINLLLS
;
A
#
# COMPACT_ATOMS: atom_id res chain seq x y z
N MET A 1 9.34 9.08 12.10
CA MET A 1 9.78 8.88 10.71
C MET A 1 8.56 8.51 9.89
N GLU A 2 8.29 9.19 8.78
CA GLU A 2 7.18 8.83 7.87
C GLU A 2 7.56 7.55 7.09
N PRO A 3 6.64 6.58 6.91
CA PRO A 3 6.91 5.42 6.07
C PRO A 3 7.11 5.88 4.63
N LYS A 4 8.31 5.61 4.10
CA LYS A 4 8.64 5.85 2.70
C LYS A 4 8.84 4.50 2.04
N PHE A 5 8.11 4.20 0.97
CA PHE A 5 8.37 3.04 0.11
C PHE A 5 9.58 3.35 -0.79
N ASN A 6 10.74 3.52 -0.13
CA ASN A 6 12.02 3.96 -0.70
C ASN A 6 12.92 2.75 -1.02
N SER A 7 14.20 3.00 -1.31
CA SER A 7 15.19 1.97 -1.63
C SER A 7 15.18 0.79 -0.67
N ARG A 8 15.08 1.01 0.65
CA ARG A 8 15.08 -0.08 1.64
C ARG A 8 13.91 -1.05 1.47
N PHE A 9 12.72 -0.54 1.16
CA PHE A 9 11.55 -1.37 0.89
C PHE A 9 11.71 -2.15 -0.41
N LYS A 10 12.24 -1.48 -1.45
CA LYS A 10 12.51 -2.11 -2.75
C LYS A 10 13.56 -3.21 -2.65
N ASP A 11 14.63 -2.96 -1.89
CA ASP A 11 15.71 -3.91 -1.65
C ASP A 11 15.21 -5.12 -0.84
N PHE A 12 14.36 -4.89 0.17
CA PHE A 12 13.71 -5.96 0.93
C PHE A 12 12.90 -6.89 0.02
N LEU A 13 11.98 -6.35 -0.79
CA LEU A 13 11.19 -7.17 -1.71
C LEU A 13 12.07 -7.82 -2.80
N GLY A 14 13.07 -7.10 -3.32
CA GLY A 14 14.02 -7.66 -4.28
C GLY A 14 14.78 -8.87 -3.69
N SER A 15 15.21 -8.78 -2.43
CA SER A 15 15.84 -9.90 -1.72
C SER A 15 14.91 -11.10 -1.48
N LYS A 16 13.59 -10.87 -1.55
CA LYS A 16 12.55 -11.89 -1.43
C LYS A 16 12.16 -12.51 -2.78
N GLY A 17 12.80 -12.10 -3.87
CA GLY A 17 12.59 -12.65 -5.21
C GLY A 17 11.54 -11.92 -6.03
N PHE A 18 11.09 -10.74 -5.59
CA PHE A 18 10.13 -9.95 -6.36
C PHE A 18 10.78 -9.29 -7.58
N SER A 19 10.04 -9.20 -8.68
CA SER A 19 10.46 -8.54 -9.91
C SER A 19 10.59 -7.02 -9.72
N ARG A 20 11.60 -6.42 -10.37
CA ARG A 20 11.87 -4.98 -10.24
C ARG A 20 10.69 -4.12 -10.70
N ASP A 21 10.06 -4.51 -11.80
CA ASP A 21 8.93 -3.78 -12.38
C ASP A 21 7.75 -3.78 -11.40
N PHE A 22 7.44 -4.94 -10.81
CA PHE A 22 6.37 -5.05 -9.81
C PHE A 22 6.67 -4.25 -8.55
N ILE A 23 7.90 -4.33 -8.03
CA ILE A 23 8.34 -3.54 -6.87
C ILE A 23 8.17 -2.04 -7.14
N GLN A 24 8.56 -1.58 -8.33
CA GLN A 24 8.44 -0.19 -8.73
C GLN A 24 6.98 0.24 -8.85
N GLU A 25 6.13 -0.60 -9.44
CA GLU A 25 4.69 -0.40 -9.58
C GLU A 25 4.02 -0.20 -8.20
N ILE A 26 4.13 -1.18 -7.30
CA ILE A 26 3.45 -1.12 -6.00
C ILE A 26 4.02 0.00 -5.12
N SER A 27 5.33 0.26 -5.18
CA SER A 27 5.94 1.36 -4.43
C SER A 27 5.37 2.70 -4.87
N SER A 28 5.16 2.89 -6.17
CA SER A 28 4.55 4.12 -6.71
C SER A 28 3.12 4.29 -6.20
N LYS A 29 2.30 3.24 -6.33
CA LYS A 29 0.90 3.22 -5.90
C LYS A 29 0.75 3.49 -4.40
N LEU A 30 1.55 2.85 -3.56
CA LEU A 30 1.51 3.05 -2.11
C LEU A 30 1.99 4.45 -1.70
N ASN A 31 2.98 5.01 -2.40
CA ASN A 31 3.39 6.40 -2.15
C ASN A 31 2.29 7.40 -2.52
N LEU A 32 1.55 7.16 -3.62
CA LEU A 32 0.39 7.97 -3.99
C LEU A 32 -0.73 7.89 -2.95
N LEU A 33 -1.04 6.69 -2.47
CA LEU A 33 -2.01 6.50 -1.39
C LEU A 33 -1.59 7.25 -0.11
N ASN A 34 -0.33 7.10 0.31
CA ASN A 34 0.19 7.81 1.48
C ASN A 34 0.17 9.34 1.29
N ALA A 35 0.40 9.85 0.08
CA ALA A 35 0.25 11.28 -0.19
C ALA A 35 -1.19 11.75 0.01
N LYS A 36 -2.18 10.97 -0.45
CA LYS A 36 -3.61 11.26 -0.26
C LYS A 36 -4.00 11.25 1.21
N ILE A 37 -3.63 10.20 1.95
CA ILE A 37 -3.87 10.10 3.40
C ILE A 37 -3.23 11.28 4.14
N LYS A 38 -1.98 11.63 3.81
CA LYS A 38 -1.27 12.75 4.43
C LYS A 38 -1.94 14.09 4.18
N SER A 39 -2.48 14.29 2.98
CA SER A 39 -3.17 15.52 2.57
C SER A 39 -4.58 15.63 3.15
N ASP A 40 -5.13 14.53 3.67
CA ASP A 40 -6.45 14.51 4.26
C ASP A 40 -6.45 15.26 5.60
N LYS A 41 -7.37 16.23 5.73
CA LYS A 41 -7.52 17.09 6.90
C LYS A 41 -7.78 16.30 8.20
N ASN A 42 -8.30 15.08 8.08
CA ASN A 42 -8.69 14.24 9.22
C ASN A 42 -7.63 13.19 9.59
N LEU A 43 -6.70 12.83 8.70
CA LEU A 43 -5.83 11.64 8.86
C LEU A 43 -4.34 11.97 9.01
N GLY A 44 -3.80 13.01 8.38
CA GLY A 44 -2.40 13.42 8.61
C GLY A 44 -1.34 12.31 8.51
N SER A 45 -0.19 12.48 9.18
CA SER A 45 0.98 11.60 9.02
C SER A 45 0.98 10.33 9.87
N GLY A 46 0.09 10.23 10.87
CA GLY A 46 -0.02 9.06 11.74
C GLY A 46 -0.73 7.86 11.11
N PHE A 47 -1.42 8.08 10.00
CA PHE A 47 -2.32 7.12 9.35
C PHE A 47 -1.72 6.55 8.06
N LEU A 48 -0.45 6.87 7.76
CA LEU A 48 0.21 6.39 6.56
C LEU A 48 0.37 4.87 6.61
N ILE A 49 0.13 4.24 5.47
CA ILE A 49 0.36 2.81 5.27
C ILE A 49 1.85 2.53 5.49
N GLY A 50 2.11 1.70 6.50
CA GLY A 50 3.45 1.32 6.92
C GLY A 50 4.01 0.11 6.19
N HIS A 51 5.24 -0.27 6.55
CA HIS A 51 5.90 -1.47 6.00
C HIS A 51 5.40 -2.78 6.64
N SER A 52 4.69 -2.71 7.76
CA SER A 52 4.22 -3.88 8.54
C SER A 52 3.37 -4.85 7.72
N PHE A 53 2.53 -4.32 6.83
CA PHE A 53 1.68 -5.11 5.92
C PHE A 53 2.48 -6.04 5.00
N PHE A 54 3.75 -5.74 4.77
CA PHE A 54 4.59 -6.42 3.78
C PHE A 54 5.63 -7.34 4.42
N CYS A 55 5.67 -7.48 5.75
CA CYS A 55 6.66 -8.31 6.45
C CYS A 55 6.64 -9.79 6.02
N ASN A 56 5.45 -10.30 5.65
CA ASN A 56 5.26 -11.68 5.17
C ASN A 56 5.35 -11.77 3.63
N ALA A 57 6.32 -11.10 3.03
CA ALA A 57 6.52 -11.07 1.58
C ALA A 57 6.74 -12.48 0.99
N ASN A 58 5.90 -12.87 0.02
CA ASN A 58 6.01 -14.12 -0.75
C ASN A 58 5.94 -13.81 -2.26
N SER A 59 7.02 -14.13 -2.99
CA SER A 59 7.15 -13.85 -4.43
C SER A 59 6.62 -14.94 -5.35
N GLU A 60 6.11 -16.08 -4.83
CA GLU A 60 5.57 -17.18 -5.67
C GLU A 60 4.48 -16.69 -6.63
N ASN A 61 3.64 -15.77 -6.17
CA ASN A 61 2.70 -15.03 -7.00
C ASN A 61 2.58 -13.60 -6.47
N GLU A 62 3.47 -12.75 -6.95
CA GLU A 62 3.62 -11.34 -6.52
C GLU A 62 2.29 -10.58 -6.56
N ARG A 63 1.53 -10.75 -7.67
CA ARG A 63 0.24 -10.08 -7.85
C ARG A 63 -0.80 -10.58 -6.85
N LYS A 64 -0.97 -11.90 -6.71
CA LYS A 64 -1.91 -12.48 -5.75
C LYS A 64 -1.56 -12.10 -4.30
N TRP A 65 -0.27 -12.06 -3.97
CA TRP A 65 0.20 -11.61 -2.66
C TRP A 65 -0.21 -10.18 -2.38
N PHE A 66 0.02 -9.26 -3.32
CA PHE A 66 -0.34 -7.86 -3.15
C PHE A 66 -1.86 -7.66 -3.15
N ASP A 67 -2.59 -8.35 -4.03
CA ASP A 67 -4.05 -8.38 -4.04
C ASP A 67 -4.63 -8.74 -2.67
N ASN A 68 -4.06 -9.75 -2.01
CA ASN A 68 -4.51 -10.18 -0.69
C ASN A 68 -4.25 -9.10 0.36
N ILE A 69 -3.05 -8.50 0.37
CA ILE A 69 -2.75 -7.39 1.28
C ILE A 69 -3.73 -6.24 1.06
N VAL A 70 -3.98 -5.86 -0.20
CA VAL A 70 -4.90 -4.77 -0.52
C VAL A 70 -6.33 -5.09 -0.05
N LYS A 71 -6.83 -6.30 -0.30
CA LYS A 71 -8.21 -6.69 0.00
C LYS A 71 -8.48 -6.94 1.47
N PHE A 72 -7.53 -7.53 2.19
CA PHE A 72 -7.75 -8.02 3.56
C PHE A 72 -7.12 -7.13 4.63
N GLU A 73 -6.14 -6.30 4.29
CA GLU A 73 -5.46 -5.44 5.26
C GLU A 73 -5.70 -3.95 4.95
N ILE A 74 -5.36 -3.51 3.73
CA ILE A 74 -5.44 -2.08 3.37
C ILE A 74 -6.90 -1.63 3.21
N LYS A 75 -7.75 -2.42 2.56
CA LYS A 75 -9.15 -2.05 2.35
C LYS A 75 -9.91 -1.83 3.66
N PRO A 76 -9.94 -2.78 4.62
CA PRO A 76 -10.60 -2.55 5.91
C PRO A 76 -10.07 -1.31 6.63
N LEU A 77 -8.75 -1.08 6.58
CA LEU A 77 -8.14 0.10 7.17
C LEU A 77 -8.62 1.40 6.52
N LEU A 78 -8.72 1.44 5.18
CA LEU A 78 -9.26 2.61 4.48
C LEU A 78 -10.75 2.80 4.75
N GLU A 79 -11.52 1.73 4.92
CA GLU A 79 -12.92 1.79 5.36
C GLU A 79 -13.06 2.39 6.76
N GLU A 80 -12.09 2.15 7.67
CA GLU A 80 -12.05 2.84 8.97
C GLU A 80 -11.69 4.33 8.83
N TYR A 81 -10.75 4.65 7.95
CA TYR A 81 -10.25 6.01 7.75
C TYR A 81 -11.28 6.93 7.07
N TRP A 82 -12.01 6.37 6.11
CA TRP A 82 -13.02 7.05 5.30
C TRP A 82 -14.38 6.34 5.44
N PHE A 83 -14.81 6.14 6.69
CA PHE A 83 -16.04 5.41 7.04
C PHE A 83 -17.31 5.99 6.39
N ASP A 84 -17.30 7.28 6.06
CA ASP A 84 -18.39 8.00 5.41
C ASP A 84 -18.18 8.16 3.88
N ASP A 85 -17.03 7.77 3.34
CA ASP A 85 -16.65 7.96 1.94
C ASP A 85 -16.21 6.64 1.28
N SER A 86 -17.17 5.72 1.17
CA SER A 86 -16.97 4.42 0.52
C SER A 86 -16.59 4.51 -0.97
N GLU A 87 -16.96 5.60 -1.65
CA GLU A 87 -16.57 5.84 -3.04
C GLU A 87 -15.06 6.08 -3.15
N LYS A 88 -14.51 6.94 -2.28
CA LYS A 88 -13.06 7.18 -2.19
C LYS A 88 -12.29 5.90 -1.85
N VAL A 89 -12.78 5.11 -0.90
CA VAL A 89 -12.17 3.80 -0.59
C VAL A 89 -12.10 2.93 -1.85
N ASN A 90 -13.22 2.71 -2.52
CA ASN A 90 -13.26 1.86 -3.71
C ASN A 90 -12.37 2.41 -4.85
N HIS A 91 -12.32 3.74 -5.01
CA HIS A 91 -11.42 4.38 -5.97
C HIS A 91 -9.95 4.10 -5.67
N GLU A 92 -9.50 4.27 -4.41
CA GLU A 92 -8.11 3.98 -4.04
C GLU A 92 -7.78 2.49 -4.19
N ILE A 93 -8.68 1.58 -3.81
CA ILE A 93 -8.48 0.14 -3.99
C ILE A 93 -8.34 -0.23 -5.46
N ASN A 94 -9.15 0.36 -6.35
CA ASN A 94 -9.03 0.14 -7.78
C ASN A 94 -7.69 0.64 -8.33
N LEU A 95 -7.18 1.79 -7.86
CA LEU A 95 -5.86 2.29 -8.25
C LEU A 95 -4.70 1.41 -7.75
N LEU A 96 -4.85 0.77 -6.59
CA LEU A 96 -3.85 -0.18 -6.12
C LEU A 96 -3.83 -1.44 -7.00
N LEU A 97 -5.00 -1.93 -7.42
CA LEU A 97 -5.13 -3.20 -8.14
C LEU A 97 -5.06 -3.09 -9.68
N SER A 98 -5.09 -1.88 -10.24
CA SER A 98 -5.10 -1.64 -11.70
C SER A 98 -3.84 -2.07 -12.43
#